data_AF-A0A8X6X9M0-F1
#
_entry.id   AF-A0A8X6X9M0-F1
#
_cell.length_a   1.000
_cell.length_b   1.000
_cell.length_c   1.000
_cell.angle_alpha   90.00
_cell.angle_beta   90.00
_cell.angle_gamma   90.00
#
_symmetry.space_group_name_H-M   'P 1'
#
loop_
_entity.id
_entity.type
_entity.pdbx_description
1 polymer ?
#
loop_
_entity_poly.entity_id
_entity_poly.type
_entity_poly.pdbx_seq_one_letter_code
_entity_poly.pdbx_strand_id
1 'polypeptide(L)'
;MNTFSRNASQVIKNIVLRMGRFFICSIVSCNYSDKLVSRNPQTLTLQQRIEIKNYVLSYLARCPKLASFVTLALVQLYSRLTKIGWFESYKKEHIFRNVIGQLSGFLQGPVDYCVIGIQILSQITCEINQINESDANKSLTKQRKTATSFRDTELYDIFQLACDLLRRAVENWKTPSFKDEAEHNLMSSLLRLAYNCISFDFIGTSPDESSDDLFTVQIPTSWRPAFLDFNSLQLFFDLYHSLTPSLSSMALLCLVQIASVRRTLFNNEERGKYLAQLVSGIKSILENPQKLSDTSNYHEFCRLLARLKTNYQLGELVRVESYPETIRLIAKFTVTSLQMWQFAPNSIHYLLSLWQRMVASVPYVKASEPHLLETYTPEVTQAFVTSRLEAAAVVIRDGLEDPLEDLGMVQQQLDQMSIIGRCEYEKTCALLVQLFDQTAQRYQELVNIVPSPQVDIAVQEGKCFNLFVFLIDKYVEK
;
A
#
# COMPACT_ATOMS: atom_id res chain seq x y z
N MET A 1 -8.94 38.64 30.21
CA MET A 1 -8.59 37.23 29.91
C MET A 1 -9.49 36.20 30.61
N ASN A 2 -9.98 36.41 31.84
CA ASN A 2 -10.84 35.43 32.54
C ASN A 2 -12.32 35.37 32.10
N THR A 3 -12.85 36.40 31.45
CA THR A 3 -14.25 36.45 30.98
C THR A 3 -14.47 35.72 29.63
N PHE A 4 -13.45 35.66 28.77
CA PHE A 4 -13.52 34.93 27.49
C PHE A 4 -13.49 33.40 27.67
N SER A 5 -12.70 32.92 28.65
CA SER A 5 -12.61 31.48 29.00
C SER A 5 -13.91 30.93 29.61
N ARG A 6 -14.58 31.70 30.48
CA ARG A 6 -15.89 31.32 31.03
C ARG A 6 -16.99 31.24 29.96
N ASN A 7 -17.00 32.18 29.00
CA ASN A 7 -17.94 32.14 27.88
C ASN A 7 -17.67 30.97 26.93
N ALA A 8 -16.42 30.63 26.63
CA ALA A 8 -16.10 29.46 25.79
C ALA A 8 -16.54 28.14 26.43
N SER A 9 -16.34 27.95 27.74
CA SER A 9 -16.82 26.75 28.45
C SER A 9 -18.34 26.63 28.49
N GLN A 10 -19.05 27.75 28.66
CA GLN A 10 -20.51 27.77 28.68
C GLN A 10 -21.07 27.56 27.27
N VAL A 11 -20.41 28.10 26.24
CA VAL A 11 -20.73 27.87 24.83
C VAL A 11 -20.51 26.41 24.47
N ILE A 12 -19.42 25.76 24.92
CA ILE A 12 -19.18 24.33 24.68
C ILE A 12 -20.18 23.45 25.43
N LYS A 13 -20.51 23.75 26.70
CA LYS A 13 -21.61 23.04 27.40
C LYS A 13 -22.94 23.21 26.67
N ASN A 14 -23.27 24.41 26.19
CA ASN A 14 -24.48 24.68 25.43
C ASN A 14 -24.46 24.05 24.03
N ILE A 15 -23.29 23.90 23.42
CA ILE A 15 -23.07 23.23 22.14
C ILE A 15 -23.21 21.71 22.30
N VAL A 16 -22.59 21.14 23.34
CA VAL A 16 -22.69 19.73 23.72
C VAL A 16 -24.13 19.36 24.09
N LEU A 17 -24.83 20.24 24.81
CA LEU A 17 -26.26 20.08 25.12
C LEU A 17 -27.19 20.31 23.90
N ARG A 18 -26.79 21.15 22.93
CA ARG A 18 -27.55 21.40 21.68
C ARG A 18 -27.25 20.40 20.55
N MET A 19 -26.24 19.53 20.69
CA MET A 19 -25.97 18.45 19.73
C MET A 19 -27.15 17.49 19.55
N GLY A 20 -28.15 17.54 20.43
CA GLY A 20 -29.37 16.75 20.33
C GLY A 20 -30.49 17.33 19.45
N ARG A 21 -30.36 18.52 18.84
CA ARG A 21 -31.50 19.14 18.13
C ARG A 21 -31.40 19.32 16.61
N PHE A 22 -30.23 19.39 15.99
CA PHE A 22 -30.12 19.48 14.52
C PHE A 22 -28.77 18.97 14.00
N PHE A 23 -28.78 18.13 12.96
CA PHE A 23 -27.59 17.53 12.32
C PHE A 23 -26.50 18.56 11.95
N ILE A 24 -26.90 19.76 11.48
CA ILE A 24 -25.99 20.84 11.11
C ILE A 24 -25.37 21.52 12.35
N CYS A 25 -26.13 21.67 13.44
CA CYS A 25 -25.59 22.20 14.69
C CYS A 25 -24.53 21.26 15.29
N SER A 26 -24.69 19.95 15.18
CA SER A 26 -23.72 18.96 15.69
C SER A 26 -22.42 18.99 14.88
N ILE A 27 -22.48 19.16 13.56
CA ILE A 27 -21.28 19.29 12.70
C ILE A 27 -20.55 20.60 12.94
N VAL A 28 -21.26 21.74 12.92
CA VAL A 28 -20.64 23.05 13.16
C VAL A 28 -20.02 23.08 14.55
N SER A 29 -20.67 22.47 15.52
CA SER A 29 -20.16 22.28 16.88
C SER A 29 -18.94 21.37 16.95
N CYS A 30 -18.94 20.23 16.26
CA CYS A 30 -17.78 19.35 16.18
C CYS A 30 -16.61 20.08 15.52
N ASN A 31 -16.80 20.66 14.33
CA ASN A 31 -15.76 21.41 13.61
C ASN A 31 -15.27 22.64 14.38
N TYR A 32 -16.13 23.28 15.17
CA TYR A 32 -15.76 24.42 16.03
C TYR A 32 -14.97 23.96 17.27
N SER A 33 -15.42 22.92 17.96
CA SER A 33 -14.70 22.28 19.06
C SER A 33 -13.35 21.74 18.59
N ASP A 34 -13.32 21.15 17.41
CA ASP A 34 -12.14 20.60 16.77
C ASP A 34 -11.13 21.70 16.42
N LYS A 35 -11.59 22.81 15.80
CA LYS A 35 -10.75 24.01 15.59
C LYS A 35 -10.27 24.65 16.90
N LEU A 36 -11.08 24.66 17.96
CA LEU A 36 -10.70 25.18 19.28
C LEU A 36 -9.63 24.31 19.95
N VAL A 37 -9.82 22.99 19.89
CA VAL A 37 -8.93 21.97 20.44
C VAL A 37 -7.59 21.97 19.70
N SER A 38 -7.60 22.08 18.37
CA SER A 38 -6.39 22.17 17.54
C SER A 38 -5.66 23.52 17.71
N ARG A 39 -6.36 24.66 17.67
CA ARG A 39 -5.70 25.98 17.66
C ARG A 39 -5.30 26.50 19.04
N ASN A 40 -6.04 26.15 20.10
CA ASN A 40 -5.81 26.66 21.46
C ASN A 40 -6.11 25.58 22.53
N PRO A 41 -5.34 24.49 22.60
CA PRO A 41 -5.57 23.39 23.55
C PRO A 41 -5.55 23.84 25.02
N GLN A 42 -4.88 24.97 25.34
CA GLN A 42 -4.83 25.56 26.68
C GLN A 42 -6.14 26.23 27.14
N THR A 43 -7.09 26.47 26.23
CA THR A 43 -8.37 27.13 26.58
C THR A 43 -9.34 26.22 27.33
N LEU A 44 -9.17 24.90 27.20
CA LEU A 44 -9.95 23.90 27.92
C LEU A 44 -9.18 23.40 29.13
N THR A 45 -9.88 23.16 30.23
CA THR A 45 -9.30 22.47 31.39
C THR A 45 -9.20 20.96 31.11
N LEU A 46 -8.29 20.27 31.81
CA LEU A 46 -8.17 18.81 31.74
C LEU A 46 -9.51 18.10 32.00
N GLN A 47 -10.25 18.57 33.02
CA GLN A 47 -11.54 18.01 33.37
C GLN A 47 -12.58 18.18 32.24
N GLN A 48 -12.62 19.35 31.59
CA GLN A 48 -13.50 19.57 30.44
C GLN A 48 -13.15 18.66 29.26
N ARG A 49 -11.85 18.45 28.98
CA ARG A 49 -11.43 17.51 27.93
C ARG A 49 -11.91 16.09 28.20
N ILE A 50 -11.79 15.62 29.45
CA ILE A 50 -12.26 14.30 29.87
C ILE A 50 -13.80 14.21 29.75
N GLU A 51 -14.54 15.22 30.19
CA GLU A 51 -16.01 15.28 30.08
C GLU A 51 -16.46 15.23 28.62
N ILE A 52 -15.83 15.99 27.72
CA ILE A 52 -16.14 15.98 26.28
C ILE A 52 -15.83 14.61 25.68
N LYS A 53 -14.65 14.03 25.97
CA LYS A 53 -14.25 12.70 25.49
C LYS A 53 -15.28 11.63 25.89
N ASN A 54 -15.67 11.59 27.16
CA ASN A 54 -16.64 10.62 27.68
C ASN A 54 -18.03 10.83 27.11
N TYR A 55 -18.44 12.10 26.91
CA TYR A 55 -19.71 12.43 26.27
C TYR A 55 -19.76 11.94 24.83
N VAL A 56 -18.72 12.20 24.03
CA VAL A 56 -18.63 11.74 22.63
C VAL A 56 -18.76 10.22 22.57
N LEU A 57 -18.03 9.50 23.42
CA LEU A 57 -18.09 8.05 23.47
C LEU A 57 -19.48 7.53 23.88
N SER A 58 -20.10 8.14 24.91
CA SER A 58 -21.45 7.80 25.35
C SER A 58 -22.52 8.11 24.29
N TYR A 59 -22.33 9.18 23.51
CA TYR A 59 -23.22 9.58 22.44
C TYR A 59 -23.15 8.60 21.26
N LEU A 60 -21.95 8.18 20.88
CA LEU A 60 -21.74 7.13 19.88
C LEU A 60 -22.36 5.78 20.33
N ALA A 61 -22.26 5.44 21.61
CA ALA A 61 -22.90 4.24 22.15
C ALA A 61 -24.45 4.31 22.14
N ARG A 62 -25.01 5.49 22.39
CA ARG A 62 -26.47 5.67 22.45
C ARG A 62 -27.11 5.73 21.06
N CYS A 63 -26.36 6.19 20.06
CA CYS A 63 -26.86 6.44 18.71
C CYS A 63 -25.95 5.75 17.66
N PRO A 64 -26.00 4.41 17.52
CA PRO A 64 -25.14 3.71 16.57
C PRO A 64 -25.50 3.99 15.09
N LYS A 65 -26.76 4.35 14.80
CA LYS A 65 -27.27 4.63 13.44
C LYS A 65 -27.18 6.11 13.03
N LEU A 66 -26.15 6.82 13.50
CA LEU A 66 -25.91 8.20 13.07
C LEU A 66 -25.49 8.23 11.59
N ALA A 67 -25.76 9.36 10.92
CA ALA A 67 -25.25 9.56 9.57
C ALA A 67 -23.71 9.49 9.57
N SER A 68 -23.14 8.83 8.55
CA SER A 68 -21.71 8.51 8.46
C SER A 68 -20.79 9.71 8.70
N PHE A 69 -21.14 10.88 8.17
CA PHE A 69 -20.36 12.11 8.36
C PHE A 69 -20.38 12.63 9.81
N VAL A 70 -21.46 12.42 10.57
CA VAL A 70 -21.54 12.80 11.99
C VAL A 70 -20.68 11.87 12.82
N THR A 71 -20.77 10.57 12.56
CA THR A 71 -19.92 9.55 13.19
C THR A 71 -18.46 9.89 12.95
N LEU A 72 -18.07 10.17 11.70
CA LEU A 72 -16.70 10.55 11.36
C LEU A 72 -16.23 11.81 12.12
N ALA A 73 -17.04 12.86 12.19
CA ALA A 73 -16.68 14.09 12.90
C ALA A 73 -16.49 13.87 14.41
N LEU A 74 -17.35 13.05 15.03
CA LEU A 74 -17.24 12.68 16.44
C LEU A 74 -16.00 11.81 16.71
N VAL A 75 -15.73 10.84 15.82
CA VAL A 75 -14.55 9.97 15.88
C VAL A 75 -13.26 10.78 15.72
N GLN A 76 -13.23 11.75 14.81
CA GLN A 76 -12.12 12.69 14.65
C GLN A 76 -11.91 13.52 15.92
N LEU A 77 -12.97 14.11 16.48
CA LEU A 77 -12.90 14.89 17.72
C LEU A 77 -12.34 14.05 18.89
N TYR A 78 -12.82 12.81 19.05
CA TYR A 78 -12.32 11.88 20.07
C TYR A 78 -10.83 11.59 19.89
N SER A 79 -10.41 11.35 18.65
CA SER A 79 -9.02 11.03 18.31
C SER A 79 -8.08 12.21 18.58
N ARG A 80 -8.48 13.43 18.23
CA ARG A 80 -7.69 14.65 18.51
C ARG A 80 -7.57 14.96 19.99
N LEU A 81 -8.67 14.80 20.74
CA LEU A 81 -8.64 14.93 22.20
C LEU A 81 -7.68 13.92 22.82
N THR A 82 -7.67 12.68 22.31
CA THR A 82 -6.76 11.62 22.78
C THR A 82 -5.30 11.94 22.48
N LYS A 83 -4.98 12.42 21.26
CA LYS A 83 -3.63 12.88 20.90
C LYS A 83 -3.13 14.02 21.79
N ILE A 84 -3.97 15.03 22.03
CA ILE A 84 -3.59 16.21 22.84
C ILE A 84 -3.43 15.85 24.32
N GLY A 85 -4.33 15.00 24.83
CA GLY A 85 -4.35 14.52 26.21
C GLY A 85 -3.38 13.39 26.53
N TRP A 86 -2.59 12.91 25.56
CA TRP A 86 -1.81 11.66 25.67
C TRP A 86 -0.90 11.55 26.91
N PHE A 87 -0.30 12.66 27.32
CA PHE A 87 0.57 12.74 28.50
C PHE A 87 -0.12 13.31 29.74
N GLU A 88 -1.38 13.71 29.63
CA GLU A 88 -2.13 14.25 30.76
C GLU A 88 -2.44 13.13 31.76
N SER A 89 -2.28 13.44 33.05
CA SER A 89 -2.62 12.54 34.14
C SER A 89 -3.73 13.15 34.98
N TYR A 90 -4.70 12.33 35.35
CA TYR A 90 -5.76 12.71 36.28
C TYR A 90 -5.84 11.62 37.34
N LYS A 91 -5.78 12.02 38.62
CA LYS A 91 -5.71 11.08 39.76
C LYS A 91 -4.58 10.03 39.64
N LYS A 92 -3.42 10.43 39.10
CA LYS A 92 -2.23 9.58 38.85
C LYS A 92 -2.37 8.53 37.73
N GLU A 93 -3.47 8.54 36.98
CA GLU A 93 -3.67 7.65 35.82
C GLU A 93 -3.64 8.43 34.50
N HIS A 94 -3.12 7.79 33.46
CA HIS A 94 -3.14 8.31 32.09
C HIS A 94 -4.45 7.94 31.39
N ILE A 95 -5.52 8.68 31.67
CA ILE A 95 -6.89 8.43 31.17
C ILE A 95 -6.98 8.34 29.64
N PHE A 96 -6.07 8.99 28.94
CA PHE A 96 -6.06 9.01 27.48
C PHE A 96 -5.33 7.83 26.84
N ARG A 97 -4.55 7.05 27.61
CA ARG A 97 -3.73 5.95 27.07
C ARG A 97 -4.46 4.62 27.00
N ASN A 98 -5.40 4.33 27.89
CA ASN A 98 -6.17 3.09 27.89
C ASN A 98 -7.27 3.09 26.80
N VAL A 99 -6.87 3.04 25.53
CA VAL A 99 -7.79 3.18 24.39
C VAL A 99 -8.59 1.88 24.20
N ILE A 100 -7.93 0.73 24.20
CA ILE A 100 -8.59 -0.57 24.00
C ILE A 100 -9.58 -0.85 25.14
N GLY A 101 -9.19 -0.64 26.39
CA GLY A 101 -10.08 -0.87 27.54
C GLY A 101 -11.33 0.00 27.51
N GLN A 102 -11.21 1.27 27.09
CA GLN A 102 -12.35 2.17 26.92
C GLN A 102 -13.32 1.75 25.81
N LEU A 103 -12.82 1.05 24.80
CA LEU A 103 -13.61 0.58 23.65
C LEU A 103 -14.07 -0.87 23.78
N SER A 104 -13.66 -1.59 24.83
CA SER A 104 -14.00 -3.00 25.07
C SER A 104 -15.50 -3.30 24.91
N GLY A 105 -16.38 -2.42 25.45
CA GLY A 105 -17.82 -2.56 25.31
C GLY A 105 -18.36 -2.39 23.87
N PHE A 106 -17.68 -1.59 23.03
CA PHE A 106 -18.01 -1.49 21.60
C PHE A 106 -17.53 -2.73 20.84
N LEU A 107 -16.31 -3.20 21.13
CA LEU A 107 -15.66 -4.32 20.44
C LEU A 107 -16.32 -5.67 20.72
N GLN A 108 -16.95 -5.82 21.89
CA GLN A 108 -17.73 -7.01 22.26
C GLN A 108 -19.22 -6.91 21.89
N GLY A 109 -19.66 -5.74 21.42
CA GLY A 109 -21.05 -5.48 21.05
C GLY A 109 -21.42 -6.04 19.67
N PRO A 110 -22.67 -5.79 19.22
CA PRO A 110 -23.13 -6.10 17.87
C PRO A 110 -22.25 -5.46 16.78
N VAL A 111 -22.34 -5.95 15.54
CA VAL A 111 -21.52 -5.50 14.40
C VAL A 111 -21.46 -3.98 14.27
N ASP A 112 -22.60 -3.28 14.35
CA ASP A 112 -22.66 -1.81 14.26
C ASP A 112 -21.78 -1.10 15.31
N TYR A 113 -21.77 -1.62 16.54
CA TYR A 113 -20.96 -1.08 17.63
C TYR A 113 -19.48 -1.40 17.43
N CYS A 114 -19.18 -2.62 16.99
CA CYS A 114 -17.83 -3.07 16.70
C CYS A 114 -17.20 -2.20 15.59
N VAL A 115 -17.94 -1.91 14.51
CA VAL A 115 -17.52 -1.01 13.43
C VAL A 115 -17.15 0.37 13.97
N ILE A 116 -17.97 0.97 14.85
CA ILE A 116 -17.65 2.26 15.47
C ILE A 116 -16.36 2.17 16.30
N GLY A 117 -16.21 1.12 17.11
CA GLY A 117 -14.99 0.88 17.90
C GLY A 117 -13.74 0.80 17.03
N ILE A 118 -13.80 0.05 15.92
CA ILE A 118 -12.72 -0.10 14.95
C ILE A 118 -12.43 1.22 14.23
N GLN A 119 -13.46 1.98 13.86
CA GLN A 119 -13.30 3.31 13.26
C GLN A 119 -12.59 4.28 14.22
N ILE A 120 -12.90 4.24 15.52
CA ILE A 120 -12.19 5.03 16.54
C ILE A 120 -10.73 4.62 16.60
N LEU A 121 -10.42 3.32 16.70
CA LEU A 121 -9.04 2.84 16.74
C LEU A 121 -8.27 3.25 15.48
N SER A 122 -8.89 3.09 14.30
CA SER A 122 -8.29 3.46 13.03
C SER A 122 -8.00 4.96 12.96
N GLN A 123 -8.94 5.80 13.39
CA GLN A 123 -8.75 7.25 13.36
C GLN A 123 -7.70 7.72 14.38
N ILE A 124 -7.63 7.11 15.56
CA ILE A 124 -6.58 7.41 16.54
C ILE A 124 -5.21 7.09 15.96
N THR A 125 -5.05 5.92 15.35
CA THR A 125 -3.78 5.52 14.71
C THR A 125 -3.37 6.52 13.64
N CYS A 126 -4.28 6.91 12.74
CA CYS A 126 -3.98 7.92 11.72
C CYS A 126 -3.69 9.30 12.32
N GLU A 127 -4.51 9.77 13.25
CA GLU A 127 -4.39 11.11 13.84
C GLU A 127 -3.08 11.25 14.62
N ILE A 128 -2.64 10.22 15.34
CA ILE A 128 -1.36 10.23 16.04
C ILE A 128 -0.18 10.18 15.05
N ASN A 129 -0.33 9.44 13.94
CA ASN A 129 0.70 9.32 12.91
C ASN A 129 0.88 10.61 12.08
N GLN A 130 -0.18 11.39 11.88
CA GLN A 130 -0.15 12.62 11.08
C GLN A 130 0.54 13.79 11.80
N ILE A 131 1.43 14.47 11.08
CA ILE A 131 2.05 15.73 11.47
C ILE A 131 1.40 16.84 10.63
N ASN A 132 0.41 17.55 11.20
CA ASN A 132 -0.25 18.64 10.50
C ASN A 132 0.70 19.84 10.36
N GLU A 133 0.87 20.36 9.15
CA GLU A 133 1.73 21.53 8.86
C GLU A 133 1.36 22.76 9.70
N SER A 134 0.08 22.94 10.02
CA SER A 134 -0.39 24.04 10.87
C SER A 134 0.12 23.95 12.32
N ASP A 135 0.49 22.74 12.78
CA ASP A 135 1.00 22.46 14.14
C ASP A 135 2.53 22.32 14.18
N ALA A 136 3.17 22.12 13.01
CA ALA A 136 4.62 21.93 12.88
C ALA A 136 5.42 23.07 13.51
N ASN A 137 4.90 24.29 13.44
CA ASN A 137 5.55 25.49 13.95
C ASN A 137 5.49 25.67 15.48
N LYS A 138 4.73 24.84 16.23
CA LYS A 138 4.53 25.04 17.68
C LYS A 138 4.97 23.88 18.58
N SER A 139 5.00 22.62 18.10
CA SER A 139 5.51 21.50 18.94
C SER A 139 5.76 20.16 18.22
N LEU A 140 6.53 20.13 17.13
CA LEU A 140 6.92 18.89 16.45
C LEU A 140 7.51 17.84 17.42
N THR A 141 8.32 18.29 18.39
CA THR A 141 8.91 17.43 19.43
C THR A 141 7.86 16.75 20.31
N LYS A 142 6.78 17.44 20.68
CA LYS A 142 5.70 16.86 21.50
C LYS A 142 4.89 15.84 20.70
N GLN A 143 4.63 16.12 19.42
CA GLN A 143 3.94 15.21 18.53
C GLN A 143 4.74 13.92 18.31
N ARG A 144 6.04 14.03 17.99
CA ARG A 144 6.93 12.88 17.88
C ARG A 144 6.97 12.05 19.16
N LYS A 145 7.11 12.70 20.34
CA LYS A 145 7.03 12.00 21.64
C LYS A 145 5.71 11.25 21.84
N THR A 146 4.59 11.83 21.39
CA THR A 146 3.26 11.20 21.46
C THR A 146 3.21 9.97 20.57
N ALA A 147 3.65 10.09 19.31
CA ALA A 147 3.71 8.99 18.35
C ALA A 147 4.62 7.84 18.84
N THR A 148 5.82 8.16 19.33
CA THR A 148 6.75 7.18 19.92
C THR A 148 6.11 6.48 21.12
N SER A 149 5.48 7.21 22.03
CA SER A 149 4.81 6.61 23.18
C SER A 149 3.64 5.72 22.77
N PHE A 150 2.81 6.13 21.80
CA PHE A 150 1.69 5.32 21.31
C PHE A 150 2.15 4.02 20.63
N ARG A 151 3.19 4.13 19.80
CA ARG A 151 3.86 2.99 19.15
C ARG A 151 4.32 1.94 20.16
N ASP A 152 4.90 2.39 21.27
CA ASP A 152 5.53 1.52 22.27
C ASP A 152 4.52 0.96 23.29
N THR A 153 3.35 1.59 23.49
CA THR A 153 2.39 1.18 24.54
C THR A 153 1.10 0.55 24.03
N GLU A 154 0.51 1.02 22.93
CA GLU A 154 -0.83 0.58 22.50
C GLU A 154 -0.87 0.02 21.06
N LEU A 155 -0.03 0.51 20.16
CA LEU A 155 -0.16 0.22 18.74
C LEU A 155 -0.05 -1.29 18.42
N TYR A 156 0.81 -2.02 19.13
CA TYR A 156 0.96 -3.47 18.95
C TYR A 156 -0.31 -4.21 19.36
N ASP A 157 -0.88 -3.88 20.52
CA ASP A 157 -2.09 -4.51 21.03
C ASP A 157 -3.29 -4.22 20.11
N ILE A 158 -3.35 -3.02 19.53
CA ILE A 158 -4.37 -2.66 18.52
C ILE A 158 -4.20 -3.53 17.27
N PHE A 159 -2.97 -3.76 16.82
CA PHE A 159 -2.70 -4.62 15.68
C PHE A 159 -3.09 -6.08 15.95
N GLN A 160 -2.73 -6.63 17.12
CA GLN A 160 -3.12 -7.98 17.52
C GLN A 160 -4.64 -8.13 17.59
N LEU A 161 -5.33 -7.15 18.20
CA LEU A 161 -6.79 -7.11 18.26
C LEU A 161 -7.42 -7.11 16.86
N ALA A 162 -6.87 -6.34 15.92
CA ALA A 162 -7.36 -6.32 14.53
C ALA A 162 -7.22 -7.68 13.86
N CYS A 163 -6.08 -8.36 14.02
CA CYS A 163 -5.85 -9.71 13.52
C CYS A 163 -6.81 -10.74 14.15
N ASP A 164 -7.06 -10.65 15.46
CA ASP A 164 -7.98 -11.55 16.16
C ASP A 164 -9.45 -11.33 15.76
N LEU A 165 -9.85 -10.09 15.49
CA LEU A 165 -11.16 -9.77 14.97
C LEU A 165 -11.31 -10.23 13.51
N LEU A 166 -10.27 -10.08 12.69
CA LEU A 166 -10.24 -10.60 11.32
C LEU A 166 -10.39 -12.13 11.30
N ARG A 167 -9.62 -12.86 12.12
CA ARG A 167 -9.77 -14.32 12.25
C ARG A 167 -11.18 -14.73 12.63
N ARG A 168 -11.75 -14.11 13.67
CA ARG A 168 -13.13 -14.38 14.09
C ARG A 168 -14.16 -14.05 13.01
N ALA A 169 -13.97 -12.96 12.28
CA ALA A 169 -14.86 -12.58 11.18
C ALA A 169 -14.83 -13.62 10.05
N VAL A 170 -13.65 -14.17 9.74
CA VAL A 170 -13.49 -15.24 8.75
C VAL A 170 -14.06 -16.57 9.23
N GLU A 171 -13.83 -16.96 10.49
CA GLU A 171 -14.35 -18.22 11.03
C GLU A 171 -15.89 -18.26 11.11
N ASN A 172 -16.51 -17.12 11.41
CA ASN A 172 -17.97 -17.00 11.46
C ASN A 172 -18.62 -17.00 10.07
N TRP A 173 -17.82 -16.87 9.02
CA TRP A 173 -18.27 -16.80 7.63
C TRP A 173 -18.56 -18.19 7.06
N LYS A 174 -19.83 -18.61 7.11
CA LYS A 174 -20.26 -19.91 6.55
C LYS A 174 -20.78 -19.84 5.11
N THR A 175 -20.96 -18.65 4.52
CA THR A 175 -21.49 -18.48 3.16
C THR A 175 -20.73 -17.40 2.37
N PRO A 176 -20.15 -17.71 1.19
CA PRO A 176 -19.21 -16.86 0.41
C PRO A 176 -19.81 -15.61 -0.26
N SER A 177 -20.86 -15.03 0.30
CA SER A 177 -21.61 -13.94 -0.32
C SER A 177 -21.70 -12.76 0.65
N PHE A 178 -20.84 -11.75 0.47
CA PHE A 178 -20.92 -10.40 1.07
C PHE A 178 -22.16 -9.64 0.59
N LYS A 179 -23.34 -10.21 0.85
CA LYS A 179 -24.64 -9.57 0.63
C LYS A 179 -25.04 -8.69 1.80
N ASP A 180 -24.51 -8.95 3.00
CA ASP A 180 -24.71 -8.07 4.14
C ASP A 180 -23.71 -6.92 4.10
N GLU A 181 -24.23 -5.72 3.87
CA GLU A 181 -23.48 -4.45 3.84
C GLU A 181 -22.74 -4.22 5.17
N ALA A 182 -23.30 -4.68 6.29
CA ALA A 182 -22.69 -4.52 7.62
C ALA A 182 -21.40 -5.36 7.77
N GLU A 183 -21.42 -6.61 7.30
CA GLU A 183 -20.26 -7.50 7.34
C GLU A 183 -19.15 -7.02 6.39
N HIS A 184 -19.53 -6.54 5.21
CA HIS A 184 -18.60 -5.93 4.27
C HIS A 184 -17.90 -4.69 4.88
N ASN A 185 -18.68 -3.81 5.52
CA ASN A 185 -18.17 -2.62 6.19
C ASN A 185 -17.27 -2.95 7.38
N LEU A 186 -17.59 -4.00 8.14
CA LEU A 186 -16.75 -4.52 9.22
C LEU A 186 -15.40 -4.99 8.69
N MET A 187 -15.40 -5.85 7.66
CA MET A 187 -14.18 -6.39 7.07
C MET A 187 -13.30 -5.27 6.49
N SER A 188 -13.89 -4.33 5.75
CA SER A 188 -13.18 -3.16 5.23
C SER A 188 -12.55 -2.33 6.35
N SER A 189 -13.30 -2.07 7.43
CA SER A 189 -12.81 -1.30 8.57
C SER A 189 -11.67 -2.00 9.31
N LEU A 190 -11.73 -3.33 9.44
CA LEU A 190 -10.70 -4.15 10.07
C LEU A 190 -9.41 -4.19 9.25
N LEU A 191 -9.52 -4.43 7.93
CA LEU A 191 -8.37 -4.41 7.02
C LEU A 191 -7.70 -3.04 7.02
N ARG A 192 -8.49 -1.95 7.01
CA ARG A 192 -7.95 -0.59 7.12
C ARG A 192 -7.25 -0.34 8.45
N LEU A 193 -7.80 -0.83 9.56
CA LEU A 193 -7.15 -0.73 10.87
C LEU A 193 -5.80 -1.46 10.86
N ALA A 194 -5.77 -2.71 10.40
CA ALA A 194 -4.54 -3.50 10.31
C ALA A 194 -3.50 -2.81 9.44
N TYR A 195 -3.90 -2.31 8.26
CA TYR A 195 -3.03 -1.54 7.38
C TYR A 195 -2.44 -0.30 8.07
N ASN A 196 -3.28 0.50 8.73
CA ASN A 196 -2.84 1.72 9.42
C ASN A 196 -1.85 1.41 10.55
N CYS A 197 -1.99 0.27 11.22
CA CYS A 197 -1.04 -0.16 12.25
C CYS A 197 0.33 -0.53 11.67
N ILE A 198 0.37 -1.29 10.57
CA ILE A 198 1.62 -1.73 9.94
C ILE A 198 2.29 -0.59 9.15
N SER A 199 1.51 0.38 8.66
CA SER A 199 1.98 1.54 7.90
C SER A 199 2.30 2.76 8.78
N PHE A 200 2.33 2.58 10.09
CA PHE A 200 2.65 3.65 11.03
C PHE A 200 4.09 4.14 10.82
N ASP A 201 4.35 5.44 10.99
CA ASP A 201 5.71 5.98 10.92
C ASP A 201 6.47 5.63 12.20
N PHE A 202 7.14 4.48 12.18
CA PHE A 202 7.91 3.97 13.31
C PHE A 202 9.18 4.79 13.60
N ILE A 203 9.68 5.58 12.65
CA ILE A 203 10.97 6.28 12.72
C ILE A 203 10.79 7.79 13.01
N GLY A 204 9.66 8.37 12.60
CA GLY A 204 9.43 9.81 12.67
C GLY A 204 9.98 10.59 11.46
N THR A 205 10.29 9.85 10.40
CA THR A 205 10.63 10.37 9.08
C THR A 205 9.48 9.95 8.17
N SER A 206 8.47 10.81 8.02
CA SER A 206 7.44 10.59 7.01
C SER A 206 8.15 10.36 5.68
N PRO A 207 8.11 9.15 5.11
CA PRO A 207 8.74 8.93 3.82
C PRO A 207 8.01 9.83 2.84
N ASP A 208 8.77 10.56 2.04
CA ASP A 208 8.20 11.37 0.97
C ASP A 208 7.54 10.41 -0.02
N GLU A 209 6.20 10.40 -0.08
CA GLU A 209 5.44 9.53 -0.99
C GLU A 209 5.75 9.81 -2.47
N SER A 210 6.42 10.93 -2.77
CA SER A 210 6.88 11.28 -4.12
C SER A 210 8.22 10.63 -4.53
N SER A 211 8.89 9.93 -3.61
CA SER A 211 10.18 9.28 -3.89
C SER A 211 9.98 7.83 -4.37
N ASP A 212 10.62 7.47 -5.49
CA ASP A 212 10.62 6.16 -6.15
C ASP A 212 11.21 5.00 -5.31
N ASP A 213 11.63 5.26 -4.08
CA ASP A 213 12.32 4.30 -3.25
C ASP A 213 11.32 3.38 -2.52
N LEU A 214 11.39 2.09 -2.85
CA LEU A 214 10.69 1.03 -2.12
C LEU A 214 11.32 0.84 -0.73
N PHE A 215 11.02 1.75 0.20
CA PHE A 215 11.54 1.73 1.57
C PHE A 215 11.11 0.49 2.35
N THR A 216 11.98 0.04 3.26
CA THR A 216 11.65 -1.02 4.22
C THR A 216 11.03 -0.40 5.48
N VAL A 217 10.04 -1.08 6.05
CA VAL A 217 9.35 -0.67 7.28
C VAL A 217 10.18 -1.12 8.48
N GLN A 218 10.52 -0.17 9.37
CA GLN A 218 11.34 -0.44 10.57
C GLN A 218 10.48 -0.63 11.81
N ILE A 219 9.87 -1.81 11.93
CA ILE A 219 9.01 -2.15 13.07
C ILE A 219 9.86 -2.43 14.33
N PRO A 220 9.40 -2.00 15.53
CA PRO A 220 10.02 -2.37 16.80
C PRO A 220 10.18 -3.89 17.00
N THR A 221 11.25 -4.29 17.67
CA THR A 221 11.55 -5.71 17.93
C THR A 221 10.50 -6.42 18.79
N SER A 222 9.73 -5.67 19.60
CA SER A 222 8.61 -6.22 20.38
C SER A 222 7.51 -6.82 19.51
N TRP A 223 7.41 -6.42 18.23
CA TRP A 223 6.41 -6.96 17.29
C TRP A 223 6.87 -8.22 16.57
N ARG A 224 8.14 -8.61 16.72
CA ARG A 224 8.73 -9.81 16.08
C ARG A 224 7.85 -11.07 16.23
N PRO A 225 7.22 -11.37 17.38
CA PRO A 225 6.35 -12.53 17.50
C PRO A 225 5.19 -12.55 16.51
N ALA A 226 4.59 -11.40 16.19
CA ALA A 226 3.47 -11.33 15.25
C ALA A 226 3.85 -11.69 13.81
N PHE A 227 5.10 -11.46 13.41
CA PHE A 227 5.60 -11.80 12.07
C PHE A 227 6.25 -13.18 12.00
N LEU A 228 6.68 -13.73 13.14
CA LEU A 228 7.16 -15.11 13.23
C LEU A 228 6.02 -16.13 13.33
N ASP A 229 4.87 -15.72 13.86
CA ASP A 229 3.67 -16.55 13.85
C ASP A 229 3.17 -16.71 12.41
N PHE A 230 3.31 -17.92 11.88
CA PHE A 230 2.87 -18.28 10.53
C PHE A 230 1.39 -17.90 10.29
N ASN A 231 0.57 -17.97 11.34
CA ASN A 231 -0.85 -17.70 11.24
C ASN A 231 -1.15 -16.25 10.85
N SER A 232 -0.28 -15.29 11.19
CA SER A 232 -0.50 -13.88 10.85
C SER A 232 -0.31 -13.61 9.36
N LEU A 233 0.75 -14.13 8.76
CA LEU A 233 0.99 -13.98 7.31
C LEU A 233 -0.04 -14.77 6.51
N GLN A 234 -0.31 -16.01 6.93
CA GLN A 234 -1.28 -16.89 6.29
C GLN A 234 -2.69 -16.28 6.30
N LEU A 235 -3.11 -15.64 7.39
CA LEU A 235 -4.39 -14.94 7.49
C LEU A 235 -4.63 -13.97 6.33
N PHE A 236 -3.65 -13.15 5.96
CA PHE A 236 -3.84 -12.17 4.88
C PHE A 236 -3.86 -12.82 3.48
N PHE A 237 -3.12 -13.92 3.27
CA PHE A 237 -3.24 -14.71 2.05
C PHE A 237 -4.62 -15.41 1.95
N ASP A 238 -5.10 -15.99 3.05
CA ASP A 238 -6.42 -16.63 3.12
C ASP A 238 -7.55 -15.60 2.89
N LEU A 239 -7.43 -14.41 3.46
CA LEU A 239 -8.31 -13.27 3.22
C LEU A 239 -8.30 -12.89 1.73
N TYR A 240 -7.13 -12.76 1.10
CA TYR A 240 -7.06 -12.48 -0.34
C TYR A 240 -7.82 -13.53 -1.17
N HIS A 241 -7.66 -14.82 -0.87
CA HIS A 241 -8.33 -15.90 -1.59
C HIS A 241 -9.85 -15.98 -1.30
N SER A 242 -10.30 -15.57 -0.12
CA SER A 242 -11.71 -15.69 0.30
C SER A 242 -12.58 -14.46 -0.02
N LEU A 243 -11.98 -13.27 -0.12
CA LEU A 243 -12.71 -12.00 -0.23
C LEU A 243 -13.08 -11.60 -1.67
N THR A 244 -14.06 -10.70 -1.83
CA THR A 244 -14.39 -10.07 -3.13
C THR A 244 -13.27 -9.13 -3.60
N PRO A 245 -13.16 -8.83 -4.92
CA PRO A 245 -12.10 -7.96 -5.46
C PRO A 245 -11.92 -6.62 -4.72
N SER A 246 -13.02 -6.00 -4.29
CA SER A 246 -13.00 -4.75 -3.53
C SER A 246 -12.31 -4.82 -2.16
N LEU A 247 -12.33 -5.98 -1.50
CA LEU A 247 -11.70 -6.21 -0.19
C LEU A 247 -10.38 -6.96 -0.32
N SER A 248 -10.21 -7.81 -1.33
CA SER A 248 -8.97 -8.54 -1.57
C SER A 248 -7.81 -7.59 -1.88
N SER A 249 -8.09 -6.44 -2.50
CA SER A 249 -7.08 -5.40 -2.75
C SER A 249 -6.55 -4.81 -1.43
N MET A 250 -7.41 -4.61 -0.43
CA MET A 250 -6.99 -4.18 0.91
C MET A 250 -6.18 -5.26 1.63
N ALA A 251 -6.51 -6.54 1.45
CA ALA A 251 -5.70 -7.64 1.98
C ALA A 251 -4.30 -7.68 1.34
N LEU A 252 -4.21 -7.49 0.01
CA LEU A 252 -2.93 -7.35 -0.68
C LEU A 252 -2.14 -6.12 -0.20
N LEU A 253 -2.81 -5.00 0.02
CA LEU A 253 -2.18 -3.80 0.55
C LEU A 253 -1.53 -4.06 1.92
N CYS A 254 -2.20 -4.81 2.81
CA CYS A 254 -1.59 -5.30 4.06
C CYS A 254 -0.38 -6.21 3.79
N LEU A 255 -0.50 -7.17 2.86
CA LEU A 255 0.61 -8.06 2.48
C LEU A 255 1.83 -7.30 1.95
N VAL A 256 1.64 -6.23 1.16
CA VAL A 256 2.72 -5.36 0.66
C VAL A 256 3.49 -4.76 1.84
N GLN A 257 2.80 -4.27 2.87
CA GLN A 257 3.44 -3.70 4.05
C GLN A 257 4.14 -4.77 4.90
N ILE A 258 3.52 -5.93 5.07
CA ILE A 258 4.10 -7.08 5.78
C ILE A 258 5.37 -7.58 5.06
N ALA A 259 5.35 -7.64 3.73
CA ALA A 259 6.52 -7.98 2.91
C ALA A 259 7.61 -6.90 2.96
N SER A 260 7.26 -5.66 3.33
CA SER A 260 8.19 -4.54 3.46
C SER A 260 8.89 -4.48 4.82
N VAL A 261 8.51 -5.33 5.79
CA VAL A 261 9.12 -5.37 7.12
C VAL A 261 10.59 -5.74 7.01
N ARG A 262 11.48 -4.83 7.46
CA ARG A 262 12.92 -4.94 7.25
C ARG A 262 13.46 -6.29 7.72
N ARG A 263 14.16 -6.99 6.82
CA ARG A 263 14.70 -8.33 7.09
C ARG A 263 15.59 -8.48 8.32
N THR A 264 16.17 -7.39 8.83
CA THR A 264 16.98 -7.37 10.05
C THR A 264 16.17 -7.56 11.34
N LEU A 265 14.84 -7.55 11.26
CA LEU A 265 13.97 -7.95 12.37
C LEU A 265 14.15 -9.42 12.74
N PHE A 266 14.49 -10.26 11.76
CA PHE A 266 14.63 -11.71 11.88
C PHE A 266 16.09 -12.12 11.99
N ASN A 267 16.35 -13.21 12.72
CA ASN A 267 17.66 -13.88 12.65
C ASN A 267 17.77 -14.69 11.33
N ASN A 268 18.95 -15.23 11.03
CA ASN A 268 19.17 -15.91 9.74
C ASN A 268 18.26 -17.13 9.50
N GLU A 269 17.95 -17.91 10.54
CA GLU A 269 17.12 -19.11 10.42
C GLU A 269 15.64 -18.76 10.24
N GLU A 270 15.13 -17.85 11.08
CA GLU A 270 13.77 -17.32 11.00
C GLU A 270 13.52 -16.62 9.66
N ARG A 271 14.51 -15.87 9.16
CA ARG A 271 14.39 -15.16 7.89
C ARG A 271 14.17 -16.12 6.73
N GLY A 272 14.84 -17.26 6.73
CA GLY A 272 14.62 -18.31 5.73
C GLY A 272 13.19 -18.87 5.80
N LYS A 273 12.70 -19.17 7.00
CA LYS A 273 11.33 -19.68 7.22
C LYS A 273 10.27 -18.67 6.78
N TYR A 274 10.41 -17.41 7.20
CA TYR A 274 9.49 -16.32 6.83
C TYR A 274 9.48 -16.09 5.31
N LEU A 275 10.67 -16.05 4.69
CA LEU A 275 10.79 -15.86 3.24
C LEU A 275 10.14 -17.02 2.47
N ALA A 276 10.33 -18.26 2.92
CA ALA A 276 9.70 -19.42 2.29
C ALA A 276 8.17 -19.34 2.32
N GLN A 277 7.59 -18.88 3.44
CA GLN A 277 6.15 -18.68 3.58
C GLN A 277 5.63 -17.57 2.66
N LEU A 278 6.35 -16.44 2.60
CA LEU A 278 6.01 -15.31 1.72
C LEU A 278 6.04 -15.72 0.24
N VAL A 279 7.10 -16.43 -0.19
CA VAL A 279 7.25 -16.94 -1.55
C VAL A 279 6.17 -17.96 -1.88
N SER A 280 5.83 -18.85 -0.93
CA SER A 280 4.73 -19.82 -1.09
C SER A 280 3.37 -19.14 -1.29
N GLY A 281 3.04 -18.11 -0.50
CA GLY A 281 1.80 -17.35 -0.68
C GLY A 281 1.74 -16.62 -2.02
N ILE A 282 2.84 -16.00 -2.46
CA ILE A 282 2.94 -15.36 -3.79
C ILE A 282 2.75 -16.40 -4.91
N LYS A 283 3.38 -17.57 -4.77
CA LYS A 283 3.21 -18.68 -5.72
C LYS A 283 1.74 -19.09 -5.83
N SER A 284 1.03 -19.25 -4.71
CA SER A 284 -0.40 -19.60 -4.68
C SER A 284 -1.27 -18.59 -5.45
N ILE A 285 -0.96 -17.30 -5.35
CA ILE A 285 -1.64 -16.23 -6.11
C ILE A 285 -1.35 -16.37 -7.61
N LEU A 286 -0.09 -16.62 -7.99
CA LEU A 286 0.31 -16.78 -9.39
C LEU A 286 -0.30 -18.04 -10.05
N GLU A 287 -0.48 -19.12 -9.29
CA GLU A 287 -1.16 -20.34 -9.76
C GLU A 287 -2.66 -20.11 -10.00
N ASN A 288 -3.27 -19.13 -9.33
CA ASN A 288 -4.69 -18.80 -9.41
C ASN A 288 -4.94 -17.31 -9.76
N PRO A 289 -4.60 -16.85 -10.98
CA PRO A 289 -4.57 -15.43 -11.32
C PRO A 289 -5.95 -14.78 -11.55
N GLN A 290 -7.06 -15.47 -11.29
CA GLN A 290 -8.42 -15.00 -11.61
C GLN A 290 -8.75 -13.62 -11.01
N LYS A 291 -8.27 -13.34 -9.79
CA LYS A 291 -8.51 -12.05 -9.11
C LYS A 291 -7.57 -10.94 -9.59
N LEU A 292 -6.51 -11.26 -10.33
CA LEU A 292 -5.59 -10.29 -10.92
C LEU A 292 -6.13 -9.64 -12.21
N SER A 293 -7.30 -10.08 -12.68
CA SER A 293 -8.06 -9.37 -13.72
C SER A 293 -8.67 -8.05 -13.21
N ASP A 294 -8.66 -7.81 -11.90
CA ASP A 294 -9.05 -6.53 -11.31
C ASP A 294 -7.83 -5.60 -11.21
N THR A 295 -7.97 -4.34 -11.64
CA THR A 295 -6.86 -3.37 -11.73
C THR A 295 -6.23 -3.06 -10.37
N SER A 296 -7.04 -2.99 -9.30
CA SER A 296 -6.54 -2.70 -7.95
C SER A 296 -5.75 -3.89 -7.39
N ASN A 297 -6.26 -5.10 -7.52
CA ASN A 297 -5.53 -6.31 -7.13
C ASN A 297 -4.23 -6.47 -7.92
N TYR A 298 -4.28 -6.24 -9.23
CA TYR A 298 -3.12 -6.31 -10.10
C TYR A 298 -2.03 -5.32 -9.66
N HIS A 299 -2.40 -4.07 -9.40
CA HIS A 299 -1.46 -3.04 -8.94
C HIS A 299 -0.78 -3.41 -7.62
N GLU A 300 -1.57 -3.79 -6.60
CA GLU A 300 -1.02 -4.17 -5.29
C GLU A 300 -0.16 -5.44 -5.37
N PHE A 301 -0.52 -6.38 -6.24
CA PHE A 301 0.28 -7.57 -6.46
C PHE A 301 1.64 -7.25 -7.13
N CYS A 302 1.67 -6.36 -8.13
CA CYS A 302 2.93 -5.88 -8.71
C CYS A 302 3.82 -5.19 -7.66
N ARG A 303 3.22 -4.38 -6.77
CA ARG A 303 3.94 -3.79 -5.63
C ARG A 303 4.51 -4.88 -4.72
N LEU A 304 3.73 -5.91 -4.38
CA LEU A 304 4.15 -7.02 -3.53
C LEU A 304 5.37 -7.75 -4.12
N LEU A 305 5.33 -8.06 -5.43
CA LEU A 305 6.44 -8.68 -6.14
C LEU A 305 7.71 -7.84 -6.07
N ALA A 306 7.62 -6.52 -6.27
CA ALA A 306 8.77 -5.64 -6.17
C ALA A 306 9.40 -5.60 -4.77
N ARG A 307 8.60 -5.82 -3.69
CA ARG A 307 9.10 -5.87 -2.31
C ARG A 307 10.00 -7.06 -2.00
N LEU A 308 9.84 -8.17 -2.73
CA LEU A 308 10.68 -9.36 -2.50
C LEU A 308 12.17 -9.04 -2.61
N LYS A 309 12.56 -8.37 -3.69
CA LYS A 309 13.98 -8.09 -3.95
C LYS A 309 14.51 -6.84 -3.24
N THR A 310 13.65 -5.89 -2.89
CA THR A 310 14.09 -4.70 -2.16
C THR A 310 14.38 -5.02 -0.70
N ASN A 311 13.64 -5.99 -0.14
CA ASN A 311 13.82 -6.40 1.24
C ASN A 311 14.82 -7.56 1.39
N TYR A 312 14.77 -8.58 0.52
CA TYR A 312 15.58 -9.80 0.63
C TYR A 312 16.67 -9.88 -0.44
N GLN A 313 17.80 -10.52 -0.09
CA GLN A 313 18.89 -10.73 -1.04
C GLN A 313 18.58 -11.87 -1.99
N LEU A 314 19.07 -11.77 -3.24
CA LEU A 314 18.89 -12.83 -4.24
C LEU A 314 19.44 -14.18 -3.76
N GLY A 315 20.60 -14.18 -3.10
CA GLY A 315 21.19 -15.39 -2.51
C GLY A 315 20.33 -16.08 -1.44
N GLU A 316 19.28 -15.43 -0.93
CA GLU A 316 18.34 -16.02 0.01
C GLU A 316 17.10 -16.54 -0.69
N LEU A 317 16.64 -15.80 -1.71
CA LEU A 317 15.52 -16.21 -2.55
C LEU A 317 15.82 -17.55 -3.23
N VAL A 318 17.02 -17.72 -3.80
CA VAL A 318 17.41 -18.96 -4.49
C VAL A 318 17.50 -20.19 -3.57
N ARG A 319 17.62 -19.98 -2.25
CA ARG A 319 17.65 -21.08 -1.25
C ARG A 319 16.26 -21.57 -0.87
N VAL A 320 15.21 -20.85 -1.24
CA VAL A 320 13.83 -21.27 -1.00
C VAL A 320 13.50 -22.41 -1.97
N GLU A 321 13.02 -23.54 -1.46
CA GLU A 321 12.73 -24.73 -2.27
C GLU A 321 11.75 -24.46 -3.43
N SER A 322 10.76 -23.58 -3.20
CA SER A 322 9.77 -23.20 -4.21
C SER A 322 10.24 -22.11 -5.19
N TYR A 323 11.48 -21.60 -5.06
CA TYR A 323 11.99 -20.52 -5.90
C TYR A 323 11.97 -20.84 -7.40
N PRO A 324 12.47 -21.99 -7.89
CA PRO A 324 12.54 -22.26 -9.33
C PRO A 324 11.17 -22.19 -10.03
N GLU A 325 10.14 -22.71 -9.37
CA GLU A 325 8.77 -22.65 -9.88
C GLU A 325 8.19 -21.23 -9.75
N THR A 326 8.48 -20.55 -8.64
CA THR A 326 7.95 -19.19 -8.41
C THR A 326 8.53 -18.18 -9.40
N ILE A 327 9.85 -18.22 -9.68
CA ILE A 327 10.46 -17.30 -10.65
C ILE A 327 9.95 -17.55 -12.07
N ARG A 328 9.68 -18.81 -12.44
CA ARG A 328 9.03 -19.18 -13.71
C ARG A 328 7.65 -18.55 -13.83
N LEU A 329 6.84 -18.63 -12.77
CA LEU A 329 5.51 -18.02 -12.73
C LEU A 329 5.57 -16.49 -12.77
N ILE A 330 6.53 -15.87 -12.07
CA ILE A 330 6.76 -14.41 -12.13
C ILE A 330 7.17 -13.98 -13.54
N ALA A 331 8.02 -14.75 -14.22
CA ALA A 331 8.40 -14.49 -15.62
C ALA A 331 7.18 -14.54 -16.54
N LYS A 332 6.40 -15.63 -16.47
CA LYS A 332 5.17 -15.78 -17.26
C LYS A 332 4.17 -14.65 -16.99
N PHE A 333 3.98 -14.29 -15.73
CA PHE A 333 3.13 -13.16 -15.33
C PHE A 333 3.66 -11.85 -15.92
N THR A 334 4.96 -11.56 -15.78
CA THR A 334 5.58 -10.34 -16.32
C THR A 334 5.43 -10.25 -17.84
N VAL A 335 5.68 -11.33 -18.58
CA VAL A 335 5.51 -11.37 -20.05
C VAL A 335 4.07 -11.04 -20.44
N THR A 336 3.09 -11.67 -19.77
CA THR A 336 1.66 -11.42 -20.01
C THR A 336 1.27 -9.98 -19.68
N SER A 337 1.78 -9.46 -18.55
CA SER A 337 1.60 -8.08 -18.10
C SER A 337 2.12 -7.03 -19.09
N LEU A 338 3.28 -7.29 -19.70
CA LEU A 338 3.89 -6.41 -20.69
C LEU A 338 3.09 -6.39 -22.00
N GLN A 339 2.51 -7.52 -22.40
CA GLN A 339 1.63 -7.61 -23.56
C GLN A 339 0.31 -6.86 -23.33
N MET A 340 -0.23 -6.87 -22.10
CA MET A 340 -1.45 -6.15 -21.72
C MET A 340 -1.17 -4.73 -21.20
N TRP A 341 -0.29 -3.98 -21.88
CA TRP A 341 0.21 -2.67 -21.42
C TRP A 341 -0.89 -1.61 -21.19
N GLN A 342 -2.03 -1.72 -21.89
CA GLN A 342 -3.18 -0.82 -21.74
C GLN A 342 -3.88 -0.93 -20.38
N PHE A 343 -3.71 -2.05 -19.68
CA PHE A 343 -4.52 -2.36 -18.49
C PHE A 343 -4.06 -1.61 -17.23
N ALA A 344 -2.76 -1.34 -17.06
CA ALA A 344 -2.22 -0.62 -15.91
C ALA A 344 -0.77 -0.15 -16.13
N PRO A 345 -0.54 0.98 -16.81
CA PRO A 345 0.81 1.44 -17.19
C PRO A 345 1.72 1.71 -15.98
N ASN A 346 1.17 2.27 -14.90
CA ASN A 346 1.93 2.59 -13.67
C ASN A 346 2.43 1.34 -12.91
N SER A 347 1.76 0.20 -13.09
CA SER A 347 2.11 -1.03 -12.39
C SER A 347 3.31 -1.77 -13.00
N ILE A 348 3.57 -1.54 -14.29
CA ILE A 348 4.67 -2.19 -15.03
C ILE A 348 6.02 -1.81 -14.45
N HIS A 349 6.17 -0.56 -14.01
CA HIS A 349 7.38 -0.07 -13.36
C HIS A 349 7.83 -0.98 -12.20
N TYR A 350 6.91 -1.48 -11.37
CA TYR A 350 7.27 -2.36 -10.25
C TYR A 350 7.85 -3.70 -10.71
N LEU A 351 7.31 -4.27 -11.80
CA LEU A 351 7.80 -5.52 -12.37
C LEU A 351 9.19 -5.33 -12.99
N LEU A 352 9.38 -4.27 -13.78
CA LEU A 352 10.68 -3.94 -14.35
C LEU A 352 11.72 -3.65 -13.27
N SER A 353 11.34 -2.92 -12.22
CA SER A 353 12.19 -2.64 -11.07
C SER A 353 12.59 -3.91 -10.32
N LEU A 354 11.69 -4.90 -10.19
CA LEU A 354 12.01 -6.22 -9.67
C LEU A 354 13.12 -6.88 -10.50
N TRP A 355 12.91 -7.02 -11.82
CA TRP A 355 13.88 -7.67 -12.71
C TRP A 355 15.22 -6.95 -12.76
N GLN A 356 15.21 -5.62 -12.88
CA GLN A 356 16.40 -4.78 -12.84
C GLN A 356 17.22 -5.04 -11.57
N ARG A 357 16.58 -5.00 -10.39
CA ARG A 357 17.27 -5.22 -9.10
C ARG A 357 17.70 -6.67 -8.90
N MET A 358 17.00 -7.64 -9.48
CA MET A 358 17.38 -9.06 -9.49
C MET A 358 18.66 -9.25 -10.30
N VAL A 359 18.68 -8.78 -11.55
CA VAL A 359 19.83 -8.88 -12.47
C VAL A 359 21.04 -8.12 -11.92
N ALA A 360 20.87 -6.90 -11.45
CA ALA A 360 21.96 -6.11 -10.86
C ALA A 360 22.60 -6.79 -9.64
N SER A 361 21.90 -7.73 -8.99
CA SER A 361 22.44 -8.46 -7.85
C SER A 361 23.16 -9.77 -8.19
N VAL A 362 23.07 -10.25 -9.44
CA VAL A 362 23.70 -11.50 -9.91
C VAL A 362 25.19 -11.57 -9.61
N PRO A 363 26.01 -10.52 -9.90
CA PRO A 363 27.46 -10.57 -9.64
C PRO A 363 27.83 -10.75 -8.16
N TYR A 364 26.90 -10.50 -7.24
CA TYR A 364 27.10 -10.58 -5.80
C TYR A 364 26.52 -11.86 -5.18
N VAL A 365 25.89 -12.74 -5.98
CA VAL A 365 25.35 -14.00 -5.50
C VAL A 365 26.49 -14.98 -5.26
N LYS A 366 26.61 -15.42 -4.00
CA LYS A 366 27.55 -16.48 -3.56
C LYS A 366 26.86 -17.82 -3.32
N ALA A 367 25.57 -17.91 -3.65
CA ALA A 367 24.77 -19.11 -3.47
C ALA A 367 25.15 -20.15 -4.54
N SER A 368 25.11 -21.44 -4.18
CA SER A 368 25.37 -22.54 -5.11
C SER A 368 24.17 -22.85 -6.00
N GLU A 369 22.98 -22.45 -5.56
CA GLU A 369 21.71 -22.68 -6.25
C GLU A 369 21.58 -21.76 -7.48
N PRO A 370 21.03 -22.26 -8.61
CA PRO A 370 20.90 -21.48 -9.83
C PRO A 370 19.85 -20.37 -9.68
N HIS A 371 20.19 -19.15 -10.08
CA HIS A 371 19.25 -18.01 -10.04
C HIS A 371 18.23 -18.02 -11.18
N LEU A 372 18.47 -18.75 -12.28
CA LEU A 372 17.59 -18.88 -13.47
C LEU A 372 17.26 -17.58 -14.23
N LEU A 373 17.81 -16.44 -13.80
CA LEU A 373 17.60 -15.14 -14.46
C LEU A 373 18.10 -15.12 -15.92
N GLU A 374 19.16 -15.85 -16.26
CA GLU A 374 19.68 -15.99 -17.64
C GLU A 374 18.68 -16.70 -18.58
N THR A 375 17.76 -17.49 -18.02
CA THR A 375 16.71 -18.17 -18.78
C THR A 375 15.55 -17.24 -19.08
N TYR A 376 15.11 -16.46 -18.08
CA TYR A 376 13.85 -15.70 -18.17
C TYR A 376 14.04 -14.22 -18.58
N THR A 377 15.19 -13.61 -18.34
CA THR A 377 15.43 -12.21 -18.74
C THR A 377 15.37 -11.97 -20.25
N PRO A 378 15.79 -12.90 -21.14
CA PRO A 378 15.57 -12.74 -22.58
C PRO A 378 14.09 -12.72 -22.95
N GLU A 379 13.27 -13.59 -22.34
CA GLU A 379 11.82 -13.64 -22.59
C GLU A 379 11.12 -12.34 -22.17
N VAL A 380 11.47 -11.81 -20.99
CA VAL A 380 10.94 -10.51 -20.51
C VAL A 380 11.37 -9.37 -21.42
N THR A 381 12.63 -9.37 -21.87
CA THR A 381 13.16 -8.35 -22.78
C THR A 381 12.46 -8.40 -24.14
N GLN A 382 12.25 -9.60 -24.67
CA GLN A 382 11.50 -9.80 -25.91
C GLN A 382 10.07 -9.30 -25.79
N ALA A 383 9.37 -9.69 -24.72
CA ALA A 383 8.00 -9.25 -24.50
C ALA A 383 7.88 -7.72 -24.38
N PHE A 384 8.83 -7.06 -23.71
CA PHE A 384 8.87 -5.61 -23.59
C PHE A 384 9.04 -4.92 -24.95
N VAL A 385 10.06 -5.33 -25.72
CA VAL A 385 10.36 -4.72 -27.02
C VAL A 385 9.19 -4.96 -27.99
N THR A 386 8.70 -6.20 -28.10
CA THR A 386 7.56 -6.53 -28.96
C THR A 386 6.31 -5.73 -28.58
N SER A 387 5.99 -5.62 -27.30
CA SER A 387 4.86 -4.81 -26.81
C SER A 387 4.97 -3.34 -27.24
N ARG A 388 6.16 -2.73 -27.14
CA ARG A 388 6.39 -1.34 -27.55
C ARG A 388 6.28 -1.14 -29.07
N LEU A 389 6.67 -2.13 -29.87
CA LEU A 389 6.48 -2.09 -31.32
C LEU A 389 5.00 -2.25 -31.71
N GLU A 390 4.26 -3.10 -31.00
CA GLU A 390 2.82 -3.25 -31.20
C GLU A 390 2.05 -1.99 -30.76
N ALA A 391 2.45 -1.36 -29.66
CA ALA A 391 1.87 -0.10 -29.19
C ALA A 391 1.95 1.00 -30.25
N ALA A 392 3.10 1.17 -30.91
CA ALA A 392 3.25 2.13 -32.01
C ALA A 392 2.24 1.87 -33.15
N ALA A 393 1.95 0.61 -33.44
CA ALA A 393 0.96 0.26 -34.46
C ALA A 393 -0.46 0.63 -34.07
N VAL A 394 -0.82 0.48 -32.79
CA VAL A 394 -2.15 0.82 -32.26
C VAL A 394 -2.34 2.33 -32.16
N VAL A 395 -1.36 3.06 -31.61
CA VAL A 395 -1.41 4.53 -31.46
C VAL A 395 -1.63 5.22 -32.80
N ILE A 396 -0.90 4.82 -33.83
CA ILE A 396 -0.96 5.43 -35.17
C ILE A 396 -2.26 5.09 -35.91
N ARG A 397 -2.80 3.87 -35.71
CA ARG A 397 -4.05 3.44 -36.38
C ARG A 397 -5.30 3.96 -35.71
N ASP A 398 -5.33 3.94 -34.39
CA ASP A 398 -6.53 4.21 -33.59
C ASP A 398 -6.54 5.63 -32.99
N GLY A 399 -5.48 6.41 -33.20
CA GLY A 399 -5.37 7.80 -32.73
C GLY A 399 -5.41 7.93 -31.21
N LEU A 400 -4.94 6.91 -30.49
CA LEU A 400 -4.87 6.91 -29.03
C LEU A 400 -3.74 7.84 -28.55
N GLU A 401 -3.82 8.29 -27.30
CA GLU A 401 -2.72 9.00 -26.64
C GLU A 401 -1.44 8.17 -26.73
N ASP A 402 -0.37 8.79 -27.19
CA ASP A 402 0.91 8.11 -27.37
C ASP A 402 1.55 7.89 -25.98
N PRO A 403 1.72 6.64 -25.51
CA PRO A 403 2.39 6.37 -24.24
C PRO A 403 3.87 6.78 -24.25
N LEU A 404 4.41 7.25 -25.38
CA LEU A 404 5.74 7.85 -25.49
C LEU A 404 5.79 9.36 -25.23
N GLU A 405 4.63 10.03 -25.06
CA GLU A 405 4.59 11.45 -24.69
C GLU A 405 5.18 11.72 -23.30
N ASP A 406 5.07 10.76 -22.37
CA ASP A 406 5.76 10.82 -21.08
C ASP A 406 7.22 10.36 -21.21
N LEU A 407 8.05 11.26 -21.72
CA LEU A 407 9.50 11.04 -21.89
C LEU A 407 10.19 10.64 -20.59
N GLY A 408 9.72 11.10 -19.43
CA GLY A 408 10.30 10.76 -18.12
C GLY A 408 10.07 9.30 -17.76
N MET A 409 8.82 8.83 -17.89
CA MET A 409 8.46 7.44 -17.69
C MET A 409 9.17 6.52 -18.70
N VAL A 410 9.22 6.91 -19.97
CA VAL A 410 9.92 6.13 -21.01
C VAL A 410 11.40 6.00 -20.67
N GLN A 411 12.08 7.09 -20.35
CA GLN A 411 13.51 7.06 -20.00
C GLN A 411 13.77 6.12 -18.82
N GLN A 412 12.94 6.20 -17.77
CA GLN A 412 13.08 5.35 -16.59
C GLN A 412 12.93 3.87 -16.92
N GLN A 413 11.97 3.51 -17.79
CA GLN A 413 11.79 2.12 -18.22
C GLN A 413 12.92 1.64 -19.11
N LEU A 414 13.43 2.50 -20.00
CA LEU A 414 14.60 2.18 -20.84
C LEU A 414 15.85 1.93 -19.98
N ASP A 415 16.06 2.73 -18.93
CA ASP A 415 17.15 2.53 -17.97
C ASP A 415 17.03 1.18 -17.27
N GLN A 416 15.82 0.80 -16.82
CA GLN A 416 15.56 -0.52 -16.22
C GLN A 416 15.84 -1.65 -17.21
N MET A 417 15.32 -1.53 -18.43
CA MET A 417 15.47 -2.54 -19.48
C MET A 417 16.91 -2.70 -19.97
N SER A 418 17.71 -1.62 -19.97
CA SER A 418 19.13 -1.69 -20.32
C SER A 418 19.90 -2.62 -19.38
N ILE A 419 19.54 -2.65 -18.09
CA ILE A 419 20.17 -3.53 -17.11
C ILE A 419 19.66 -4.96 -17.29
N ILE A 420 18.36 -5.14 -17.54
CA ILE A 420 17.75 -6.46 -17.71
C ILE A 420 18.34 -7.17 -18.94
N GLY A 421 18.38 -6.51 -20.10
CA GLY A 421 18.89 -7.10 -21.33
C GLY A 421 20.40 -7.35 -21.32
N ARG A 422 21.16 -6.62 -20.50
CA ARG A 422 22.59 -6.90 -20.26
C ARG A 422 22.86 -8.21 -19.53
N CYS A 423 21.87 -8.81 -18.88
CA CYS A 423 22.00 -10.14 -18.28
C CYS A 423 22.43 -11.18 -19.33
N GLU A 424 21.86 -11.08 -20.53
CA GLU A 424 22.11 -11.96 -21.68
C GLU A 424 22.29 -11.09 -22.92
N TYR A 425 23.41 -10.35 -22.94
CA TYR A 425 23.69 -9.33 -23.94
C TYR A 425 23.63 -9.88 -25.37
N GLU A 426 24.25 -11.03 -25.63
CA GLU A 426 24.31 -11.64 -26.96
C GLU A 426 22.91 -11.97 -27.51
N LYS A 427 22.06 -12.61 -26.71
CA LYS A 427 20.67 -12.93 -27.09
C LYS A 427 19.84 -11.68 -27.31
N THR A 428 20.02 -10.68 -26.44
CA THR A 428 19.29 -9.41 -26.54
C THR A 428 19.68 -8.65 -27.81
N CYS A 429 20.98 -8.55 -28.12
CA CYS A 429 21.45 -7.91 -29.34
C CYS A 429 20.98 -8.65 -30.60
N ALA A 430 21.07 -9.99 -30.62
CA ALA A 430 20.60 -10.78 -31.75
C ALA A 430 19.10 -10.55 -32.01
N LEU A 431 18.28 -10.49 -30.96
CA LEU A 431 16.86 -10.18 -31.06
C LEU A 431 16.63 -8.76 -31.61
N LEU A 432 17.31 -7.75 -31.09
CA LEU A 432 17.14 -6.37 -31.54
C LEU A 432 17.54 -6.17 -33.00
N VAL A 433 18.65 -6.77 -33.44
CA VAL A 433 19.09 -6.76 -34.84
C VAL A 433 18.06 -7.46 -35.72
N GLN A 434 17.59 -8.65 -35.32
CA GLN A 434 16.57 -9.38 -36.08
C GLN A 434 15.27 -8.57 -36.23
N LEU A 435 14.79 -7.92 -35.17
CA LEU A 435 13.59 -7.09 -35.22
C LEU A 435 13.80 -5.84 -36.08
N PHE A 436 14.99 -5.23 -36.03
CA PHE A 436 15.35 -4.09 -36.87
C PHE A 436 15.37 -4.47 -38.35
N ASP A 437 16.05 -5.54 -38.71
CA ASP A 437 16.12 -6.02 -40.10
C ASP A 437 14.72 -6.34 -40.65
N GLN A 438 13.87 -7.01 -39.87
CA GLN A 438 12.49 -7.32 -40.27
C GLN A 438 11.64 -6.06 -40.47
N THR A 439 11.79 -5.07 -39.59
CA THR A 439 11.03 -3.81 -39.66
C THR A 439 11.51 -2.96 -40.84
N ALA A 440 12.82 -2.89 -41.06
CA ALA A 440 13.43 -2.16 -42.17
C ALA A 440 13.06 -2.79 -43.53
N GLN A 441 13.09 -4.12 -43.65
CA GLN A 441 12.64 -4.82 -44.86
C GLN A 441 11.16 -4.52 -45.17
N ARG A 442 10.27 -4.61 -44.17
CA ARG A 442 8.85 -4.27 -44.35
C ARG A 442 8.63 -2.81 -44.75
N TYR A 443 9.39 -1.89 -44.14
CA TYR A 443 9.33 -0.48 -44.53
C TYR A 443 9.71 -0.30 -46.01
N GLN A 444 10.82 -0.92 -46.44
CA GLN A 444 11.29 -0.85 -47.83
C GLN A 444 10.27 -1.46 -48.81
N GLU A 445 9.63 -2.57 -48.46
CA GLU A 445 8.56 -3.17 -49.25
C GLU A 445 7.36 -2.23 -49.40
N LEU A 446 6.89 -1.62 -48.30
CA LEU A 446 5.71 -0.73 -48.30
C LEU A 446 5.95 0.57 -49.08
N VAL A 447 7.16 1.13 -49.02
CA VAL A 447 7.53 2.34 -49.77
C VAL A 447 7.53 2.08 -51.28
N ASN A 448 7.81 0.84 -51.71
CA ASN A 448 7.84 0.46 -53.12
C ASN A 448 6.44 0.13 -53.70
N ILE A 449 5.38 0.05 -52.88
CA ILE A 449 4.00 -0.22 -53.33
C ILE A 449 3.31 1.08 -53.78
N VAL A 450 2.65 1.05 -54.95
CA VAL A 450 1.86 2.17 -55.48
C VAL A 450 0.41 1.72 -55.74
N PRO A 451 -0.62 2.39 -55.15
CA PRO A 451 -0.53 3.53 -54.23
C PRO A 451 -0.01 3.11 -52.86
N SER A 452 0.80 3.96 -52.23
CA SER A 452 1.44 3.60 -50.96
C SER A 452 0.44 3.69 -49.80
N PRO A 453 0.38 2.67 -48.92
CA PRO A 453 -0.46 2.71 -47.73
C PRO A 453 0.18 3.61 -46.67
N GLN A 454 -0.15 4.91 -46.69
CA GLN A 454 0.46 5.92 -45.80
C GLN A 454 0.40 5.56 -44.31
N VAL A 455 -0.69 4.93 -43.86
CA VAL A 455 -0.85 4.49 -42.45
C VAL A 455 0.13 3.36 -42.11
N ASP A 456 0.29 2.37 -42.98
CA ASP A 456 1.21 1.25 -42.72
C ASP A 456 2.67 1.69 -42.78
N ILE A 457 3.01 2.68 -43.62
CA ILE A 457 4.32 3.32 -43.65
C ILE A 457 4.60 4.02 -42.31
N ALA A 458 3.68 4.87 -41.84
CA ALA A 458 3.83 5.57 -40.56
C ALA A 458 3.99 4.59 -39.38
N VAL A 459 3.28 3.47 -39.39
CA VAL A 459 3.43 2.40 -38.38
C VAL A 459 4.84 1.80 -38.39
N GLN A 460 5.42 1.54 -39.56
CA GLN A 460 6.80 1.03 -39.63
C GLN A 460 7.82 2.10 -39.23
N GLU A 461 7.60 3.37 -39.56
CA GLU A 461 8.46 4.48 -39.11
C GLU A 461 8.49 4.58 -37.58
N GLY A 462 7.32 4.51 -36.93
CA GLY A 462 7.24 4.50 -35.47
C GLY A 462 7.94 3.30 -34.82
N LYS A 463 7.83 2.11 -35.44
CA LYS A 463 8.57 0.91 -34.99
C LYS A 463 10.08 1.06 -35.13
N CYS A 464 10.55 1.58 -36.27
CA CYS A 464 11.96 1.86 -36.51
C CYS A 464 12.49 2.89 -35.50
N PHE A 465 11.74 3.96 -35.23
CA PHE A 465 12.09 4.97 -34.24
C PHE A 465 12.25 4.35 -32.84
N ASN A 466 11.28 3.54 -32.40
CA ASN A 466 11.36 2.86 -31.10
C ASN A 466 12.59 1.95 -31.01
N LEU A 467 12.85 1.12 -32.02
CA LEU A 467 14.04 0.27 -32.07
C LEU A 467 15.34 1.09 -32.04
N PHE A 468 15.37 2.21 -32.74
CA PHE A 468 16.51 3.11 -32.76
C PHE A 468 16.78 3.71 -31.38
N VAL A 469 15.73 4.14 -30.67
CA VAL A 469 15.82 4.60 -29.27
C VAL A 469 16.40 3.50 -28.38
N PHE A 470 15.92 2.25 -28.52
CA PHE A 470 16.48 1.12 -27.77
C PHE A 470 17.95 0.84 -28.08
N LEU A 471 18.34 0.86 -29.35
CA LEU A 471 19.70 0.56 -29.80
C LEU A 471 20.69 1.66 -29.42
N ILE A 472 20.37 2.93 -29.73
CA ILE A 472 21.28 4.06 -29.61
C ILE A 472 21.43 4.53 -28.17
N ASP A 473 20.34 4.69 -27.42
CA ASP A 473 20.37 5.36 -26.11
C ASP A 473 21.05 4.51 -25.01
N LYS A 474 21.17 3.18 -25.19
CA LYS A 474 21.63 2.28 -24.11
C LYS A 474 22.60 1.16 -24.49
N TYR A 475 22.66 0.75 -25.76
CA TYR A 475 23.49 -0.40 -26.19
C TYR A 475 24.72 0.01 -27.00
N VAL A 476 24.73 1.19 -27.65
CA VAL A 476 25.86 1.67 -28.46
C VAL A 476 26.90 2.46 -27.64
N GLU A 477 26.58 2.87 -26.40
CA GLU A 477 27.45 3.75 -25.59
C GLU A 477 28.62 3.06 -24.83
N LYS A 478 28.99 1.82 -25.16
CA LYS A 478 30.22 1.18 -24.64
C LYS A 478 30.95 0.32 -25.66
#